data_AF-A0A9D1B3R6-F1
#
_entry.id   AF-A0A9D1B3R6-F1
#
_cell.length_a   1.000
_cell.length_b   1.000
_cell.length_c   1.000
_cell.angle_alpha   90.00
_cell.angle_beta   90.00
_cell.angle_gamma   90.00
#
_symmetry.space_group_name_H-M   'P 1'
#
loop_
_entity.id
_entity.type
_entity.pdbx_description
1 polymer ?
#
loop_
_entity_poly.entity_id
_entity_poly.type
_entity_poly.pdbx_seq_one_letter_code
_entity_poly.pdbx_strand_id
1 'polypeptide(L)'
;MSREPAELRSLIEPAVTALGYELVGVEYSSGGRGGLLRVYIDRPEGITLDDCQAVSHQVSGVLDVEDPISGQYSLEVSSPG
;
A
#
# COMPACT_ATOMS: atom_id res chain seq x y z
N MET A 1 6.05 -20.86 -1.39
CA MET A 1 5.56 -19.95 -2.45
C MET A 1 5.18 -18.66 -1.74
N SER A 2 6.16 -17.82 -1.45
CA SER A 2 5.94 -16.51 -0.82
C SER A 2 5.52 -15.58 -1.95
N ARG A 3 4.21 -15.32 -2.10
CA ARG A 3 3.72 -14.44 -3.18
C ARG A 3 4.44 -13.10 -3.11
N GLU A 4 4.95 -12.71 -4.26
CA GLU A 4 5.96 -11.67 -4.45
C GLU A 4 5.33 -10.27 -4.33
N PRO A 5 6.02 -9.29 -3.70
CA PRO A 5 5.56 -7.91 -3.60
C PRO A 5 5.25 -7.24 -4.96
N ALA A 6 5.67 -7.84 -6.08
CA ALA A 6 5.42 -7.35 -7.43
C ALA A 6 3.92 -7.32 -7.82
N GLU A 7 3.13 -8.31 -7.37
CA GLU A 7 1.68 -8.33 -7.63
C GLU A 7 0.97 -7.21 -6.87
N LEU A 8 1.30 -7.05 -5.58
CA LEU A 8 0.76 -5.98 -4.73
C LEU A 8 1.13 -4.60 -5.27
N ARG A 9 2.38 -4.41 -5.70
CA ARG A 9 2.81 -3.17 -6.34
C ARG A 9 1.96 -2.85 -7.57
N SER A 10 1.74 -3.82 -8.46
CA SER A 10 0.97 -3.59 -9.70
C SER A 10 -0.50 -3.26 -9.44
N LEU A 11 -1.06 -3.72 -8.32
CA LEU A 11 -2.42 -3.38 -7.88
C LEU A 11 -2.50 -1.99 -7.23
N ILE A 12 -1.49 -1.65 -6.42
CA ILE A 12 -1.45 -0.41 -5.63
C ILE A 12 -0.98 0.79 -6.46
N GLU A 13 -0.09 0.59 -7.42
CA GLU A 13 0.46 1.63 -8.30
C GLU A 13 -0.64 2.44 -9.01
N PRO A 14 -1.59 1.85 -9.76
CA PRO A 14 -2.63 2.62 -10.43
C PRO A 14 -3.55 3.35 -9.45
N ALA A 15 -3.77 2.80 -8.26
CA ALA A 15 -4.53 3.42 -7.18
C ALA A 15 -3.84 4.72 -6.70
N VAL A 16 -2.58 4.61 -6.31
CA VAL A 16 -1.75 5.72 -5.84
C VAL A 16 -1.58 6.79 -6.92
N THR A 17 -1.29 6.39 -8.16
CA THR A 17 -1.13 7.31 -9.30
C THR A 17 -2.43 8.00 -9.71
N ALA A 18 -3.59 7.34 -9.57
CA ALA A 18 -4.89 7.97 -9.83
C ALA A 18 -5.18 9.15 -8.88
N LEU A 19 -4.63 9.11 -7.68
CA LEU A 19 -4.72 10.20 -6.70
C LEU A 19 -3.64 11.28 -6.90
N GLY A 20 -2.70 11.10 -7.82
CA GLY A 20 -1.61 12.05 -8.10
C GLY A 20 -0.36 11.83 -7.25
N TYR A 21 -0.21 10.67 -6.62
CA TYR A 21 0.98 10.31 -5.85
C TYR A 21 1.87 9.32 -6.61
N GLU A 22 3.14 9.22 -6.21
CA GLU A 22 4.10 8.26 -6.73
C GLU A 22 4.28 7.10 -5.74
N LEU A 23 4.23 5.87 -6.25
CA LEU A 23 4.51 4.68 -5.43
C LEU A 23 6.02 4.42 -5.40
N VAL A 24 6.64 4.70 -4.26
CA VAL A 24 8.09 4.51 -4.05
C VAL A 24 8.41 3.04 -3.79
N GLY A 25 7.55 2.34 -3.04
CA GLY A 25 7.80 0.94 -2.70
C GLY A 25 6.66 0.28 -1.95
N VAL A 26 6.63 -1.05 -1.99
CA VAL A 26 5.68 -1.87 -1.24
C VAL A 26 6.46 -2.98 -0.55
N GLU A 27 6.28 -3.09 0.76
CA GLU A 27 6.86 -4.15 1.58
C GLU A 27 5.75 -4.95 2.24
N TYR A 28 5.78 -6.27 2.06
CA TYR A 28 4.87 -7.18 2.75
C TYR A 28 5.64 -8.10 3.67
N SER A 29 5.31 -8.05 4.96
CA SER A 29 5.90 -8.86 6.01
C SER A 29 4.85 -9.79 6.61
N SER A 30 4.87 -11.07 6.25
CA SER A 30 4.05 -12.10 6.89
C SER A 30 4.69 -12.53 8.22
N GLY A 31 4.46 -11.77 9.29
CA GLY A 31 4.87 -12.13 10.65
C GLY A 31 3.90 -13.13 11.29
N GLY A 32 4.36 -13.98 12.21
CA GLY A 32 3.63 -15.17 12.70
C GLY A 32 2.25 -14.97 13.36
N ARG A 33 1.75 -13.74 13.57
CA ARG A 33 0.38 -13.46 14.04
C ARG A 33 -0.45 -12.56 13.11
N GLY A 34 0.12 -12.07 12.01
CA GLY A 34 -0.55 -11.18 11.08
C GLY A 34 0.42 -10.63 10.03
N GLY A 35 -0.10 -10.38 8.83
CA GLY A 35 0.64 -9.69 7.77
C GLY A 35 0.78 -8.20 8.08
N LEU A 36 1.90 -7.59 7.70
CA LEU A 36 2.07 -6.14 7.69
C LEU A 36 2.39 -5.72 6.26
N LEU A 37 1.52 -4.92 5.66
CA LEU A 37 1.69 -4.34 4.34
C LEU A 37 2.06 -2.87 4.50
N ARG A 38 3.29 -2.52 4.16
CA ARG A 38 3.79 -1.15 4.14
C ARG A 38 3.83 -0.63 2.72
N VAL A 39 3.26 0.54 2.51
CA VAL A 39 3.22 1.24 1.24
C VAL A 39 3.94 2.57 1.42
N TYR A 40 4.96 2.79 0.61
CA TYR A 40 5.72 4.03 0.57
C TYR A 40 5.24 4.89 -0.58
N ILE A 41 4.68 6.04 -0.27
CA ILE A 41 4.22 7.02 -1.24
C ILE A 41 5.04 8.31 -1.16
N ASP A 42 5.15 8.99 -2.30
CA ASP A 42 5.80 10.30 -2.37
C ASP A 42 5.06 11.23 -3.33
N ARG A 43 5.30 12.53 -3.18
CA ARG A 43 4.85 13.56 -4.12
C ARG A 43 5.79 14.75 -4.10
N PRO A 44 5.96 15.44 -5.24
CA PRO A 44 6.84 16.62 -5.32
C PRO A 44 6.42 17.77 -4.40
N GLU A 45 5.16 17.83 -3.99
CA GLU A 45 4.60 18.86 -3.10
C GLU A 45 4.76 18.53 -1.61
N GLY A 46 5.25 17.33 -1.27
CA GLY A 46 5.29 16.78 0.08
C GLY A 46 4.00 16.06 0.48
N ILE A 47 4.12 14.98 1.24
CA ILE A 47 2.99 14.16 1.72
C ILE A 47 2.50 14.66 3.08
N THR A 48 1.20 14.84 3.22
CA THR A 48 0.56 15.16 4.50
C THR A 48 -0.12 13.94 5.14
N LEU A 49 -0.53 14.06 6.40
CA LEU A 49 -1.25 12.98 7.08
C LEU A 49 -2.60 12.65 6.41
N ASP A 50 -3.30 13.66 5.91
CA ASP A 50 -4.53 13.50 5.14
C ASP A 50 -4.29 12.72 3.84
N ASP A 51 -3.17 12.97 3.15
CA ASP A 51 -2.80 12.23 1.94
C ASP A 51 -2.56 10.74 2.25
N CYS A 52 -1.83 10.45 3.35
CA CYS A 52 -1.64 9.07 3.82
C CYS A 52 -2.98 8.38 4.12
N GLN A 53 -3.93 9.10 4.75
CA GLN A 53 -5.27 8.56 4.99
C GLN A 53 -6.03 8.30 3.69
N ALA A 54 -6.01 9.24 2.74
CA ALA A 54 -6.69 9.12 1.47
C ALA A 54 -6.17 7.92 0.66
N VAL A 55 -4.84 7.78 0.58
CA VAL A 55 -4.21 6.63 -0.09
C VAL A 55 -4.52 5.33 0.64
N SER A 56 -4.41 5.31 1.98
CA SER A 56 -4.73 4.11 2.77
C SER A 56 -6.15 3.62 2.50
N HIS A 57 -7.12 4.53 2.48
CA HIS A 57 -8.52 4.20 2.20
C HIS A 57 -8.72 3.65 0.78
N GLN A 58 -8.06 4.26 -0.20
CA GLN A 58 -8.21 3.89 -1.60
C GLN A 58 -7.52 2.56 -1.91
N VAL A 59 -6.33 2.34 -1.35
CA VAL A 59 -5.60 1.07 -1.41
C VAL A 59 -6.35 -0.04 -0.69
N SER A 60 -6.89 0.21 0.50
CA SER A 60 -7.72 -0.77 1.22
C SER A 60 -8.89 -1.24 0.35
N GLY A 61 -9.58 -0.32 -0.32
CA GLY A 61 -10.70 -0.67 -1.21
C GLY A 61 -10.30 -1.57 -2.39
N VAL A 62 -9.13 -1.36 -2.98
CA VAL A 62 -8.60 -2.25 -4.03
C VAL A 62 -8.24 -3.62 -3.46
N LEU A 63 -7.59 -3.65 -2.30
CA LEU A 63 -7.20 -4.90 -1.64
C LEU A 63 -8.42 -5.71 -1.17
N ASP A 64 -9.51 -5.07 -0.76
CA ASP A 64 -10.78 -5.74 -0.41
C ASP A 64 -11.45 -6.40 -1.64
N VAL A 65 -11.29 -5.81 -2.82
CA VAL A 65 -11.87 -6.35 -4.08
C VAL A 65 -11.00 -7.47 -4.65
N GLU A 66 -9.69 -7.29 -4.68
CA GLU A 66 -8.75 -8.24 -5.27
C GLU A 66 -8.36 -9.37 -4.30
N ASP A 67 -8.56 -9.17 -2.98
CA ASP A 67 -8.20 -10.05 -1.86
C ASP A 67 -6.85 -10.80 -2.06
N PRO A 68 -5.73 -10.09 -2.32
CA PRO A 68 -4.47 -10.75 -2.63
C PRO A 68 -3.83 -11.43 -1.40
N ILE A 69 -4.19 -11.00 -0.19
CA ILE A 69 -3.63 -11.45 1.08
C ILE A 69 -4.71 -12.18 1.88
N SER A 70 -4.62 -13.51 1.91
CA SER A 70 -5.53 -14.32 2.72
C SER A 70 -5.15 -14.24 4.21
N GLY A 71 -5.96 -13.54 5.01
CA GLY A 71 -5.85 -13.50 6.47
C GLY A 71 -5.84 -12.09 7.05
N GLN A 72 -5.58 -11.98 8.36
CA GLN A 72 -5.43 -10.67 9.00
C GLN A 72 -4.11 -10.03 8.60
N TYR A 73 -4.19 -8.81 8.09
CA TYR A 73 -3.05 -7.95 7.85
C TYR A 73 -3.34 -6.53 8.32
N SER A 74 -2.29 -5.74 8.52
CA SER A 74 -2.35 -4.30 8.77
C SER A 74 -1.76 -3.54 7.58
N LEU A 75 -2.48 -2.54 7.08
CA LEU A 75 -2.02 -1.63 6.04
C LEU A 75 -1.41 -0.39 6.70
N GLU A 76 -0.15 -0.10 6.40
CA GLU A 76 0.55 1.11 6.80
C GLU A 76 0.95 1.89 5.54
N VAL A 77 0.58 3.18 5.50
CA VAL A 77 1.01 4.10 4.44
C VAL A 77 1.94 5.14 5.05
N SER A 78 3.13 5.27 4.48
CA SER A 78 4.16 6.20 4.95
C SER A 78 4.81 6.94 3.79
N SER A 79 5.28 8.16 4.03
CA SER A 79 6.25 8.81 3.13
C SER A 79 7.68 8.57 3.60
N PRO A 80 8.66 8.48 2.68
CA PRO A 80 10.08 8.43 3.01
C PRO A 80 10.70 9.80 3.31
N GLY A 81 9.97 10.90 3.11
CA GLY A 81 10.40 12.29 3.27
C GLY A 81 9.33 13.17 3.89
#